data_AF-A0A517Y029-F1
#
_entry.id   AF-A0A517Y029-F1
#
_cell.length_a   1.000
_cell.length_b   1.000
_cell.length_c   1.000
_cell.angle_alpha   90.00
_cell.angle_beta   90.00
_cell.angle_gamma   90.00
#
_symmetry.space_group_name_H-M   'P 1'
#
loop_
_entity.id
_entity.type
_entity.pdbx_description
1 polymer ?
#
loop_
_entity_poly.entity_id
_entity_poly.type
_entity_poly.pdbx_seq_one_letter_code
_entity_poly.pdbx_strand_id
1 'polypeptide(L)'
;MTGVRGRRAVASVWALAVVAVVSALTLAATARLVASRKHADAHRNRLQTEWLARAGYELAVDRLLTAEGYTGEKATPLPWGEVTVAVQPDAGAKGVYRVVVEARYPAGERAVVSRLERSVRRTHDPDGVRVAPVR
;
A
#
# COMPACT_ATOMS: atom_id res chain seq x y z
N MET A 1 51.13 -49.53 -9.48
CA MET A 1 50.80 -48.12 -9.79
C MET A 1 49.29 -47.84 -9.71
N THR A 2 48.58 -48.30 -8.67
CA THR A 2 47.11 -48.21 -8.55
C THR A 2 46.61 -47.11 -7.60
N GLY A 3 47.47 -46.53 -6.76
CA GLY A 3 47.08 -45.53 -5.74
C GLY A 3 46.75 -44.12 -6.25
N VAL A 4 47.19 -43.73 -7.46
CA VAL A 4 46.99 -42.37 -7.98
C VAL A 4 45.57 -42.17 -8.52
N ARG A 5 44.94 -43.21 -9.09
CA ARG A 5 43.58 -43.14 -9.65
C ARG A 5 42.51 -42.98 -8.56
N GLY A 6 42.64 -43.70 -7.44
CA GLY A 6 41.72 -43.60 -6.30
C GLY A 6 41.75 -42.21 -5.63
N ARG A 7 42.94 -41.62 -5.44
CA ARG A 7 43.09 -40.28 -4.85
C ARG A 7 42.50 -39.18 -5.75
N ARG A 8 42.64 -39.31 -7.07
CA ARG A 8 42.02 -38.39 -8.04
C ARG A 8 40.49 -38.48 -8.04
N ALA A 9 39.93 -39.69 -7.96
CA ALA A 9 38.48 -39.88 -7.86
C ALA A 9 37.91 -39.26 -6.58
N VAL A 10 38.55 -39.47 -5.43
CA VAL A 10 38.15 -38.87 -4.14
C VAL A 10 38.22 -37.35 -4.19
N ALA A 11 39.29 -36.78 -4.78
CA ALA A 11 39.42 -35.33 -4.93
C ALA A 11 38.31 -34.72 -5.81
N SER A 12 37.93 -35.39 -6.90
CA SER A 12 36.84 -34.94 -7.76
C SER A 12 35.48 -34.98 -7.05
N VAL A 13 35.20 -36.07 -6.31
CA VAL A 13 33.96 -36.17 -5.52
C VAL A 13 33.90 -35.09 -4.45
N TRP A 14 35.03 -34.81 -3.79
CA TRP A 14 35.10 -33.73 -2.80
C TRP A 14 34.89 -32.35 -3.42
N ALA A 15 35.52 -32.07 -4.56
CA ALA A 15 35.32 -30.82 -5.29
C ALA A 15 33.85 -30.65 -5.68
N LEU A 16 33.20 -31.70 -6.18
CA LEU A 16 31.77 -31.68 -6.51
C LEU A 16 30.90 -31.44 -5.28
N ALA A 17 31.22 -32.06 -4.15
CA ALA A 17 30.50 -31.84 -2.89
C ALA A 17 30.62 -30.38 -2.43
N VAL A 18 31.83 -29.80 -2.47
CA VAL A 18 32.05 -28.39 -2.14
C VAL A 18 31.27 -27.47 -3.08
N VAL A 19 31.32 -27.71 -4.39
CA VAL A 19 30.57 -26.92 -5.38
C VAL A 19 29.06 -27.04 -5.14
N ALA A 20 28.55 -28.24 -4.83
CA ALA A 20 27.13 -28.44 -4.53
C ALA A 20 26.70 -27.68 -3.28
N VAL A 21 27.50 -27.72 -2.20
CA VAL A 21 27.22 -26.99 -0.96
C VAL A 21 27.24 -25.48 -1.20
N VAL A 22 28.28 -24.96 -1.86
CA VAL A 22 28.38 -23.52 -2.18
C VAL A 22 27.20 -23.07 -3.05
N SER A 23 26.82 -23.88 -4.04
CA SER A 23 25.67 -23.60 -4.90
C SER A 23 24.36 -23.55 -4.11
N ALA A 24 24.14 -24.53 -3.21
CA ALA A 24 22.97 -24.57 -2.36
C ALA A 24 22.88 -23.34 -1.42
N LEU A 25 24.02 -22.94 -0.83
CA LEU A 25 24.09 -21.75 0.01
C LEU A 25 23.80 -20.47 -0.78
N THR A 26 24.35 -20.35 -1.99
CA THR A 26 24.12 -19.20 -2.88
C THR A 26 22.66 -19.10 -3.29
N LEU A 27 22.04 -20.23 -3.62
CA LEU A 27 20.62 -20.29 -3.96
C LEU A 27 19.75 -19.89 -2.78
N ALA A 28 20.04 -20.40 -1.58
CA ALA A 28 19.32 -20.05 -0.36
C ALA A 28 19.44 -18.55 -0.02
N ALA A 29 20.63 -17.97 -0.16
CA ALA A 29 20.85 -16.54 0.05
C ALA A 29 20.04 -15.69 -0.96
N THR A 30 20.05 -16.08 -2.23
CA THR A 30 19.29 -15.41 -3.29
C THR A 30 17.79 -15.48 -3.02
N ALA A 31 17.27 -16.65 -2.63
CA ALA A 31 15.87 -16.82 -2.29
C ALA A 31 15.44 -15.92 -1.11
N ARG A 32 16.28 -15.80 -0.08
CA ARG A 32 16.04 -14.91 1.07
C ARG A 32 16.01 -13.44 0.66
N LEU A 33 16.91 -13.00 -0.21
CA LEU A 33 16.92 -11.62 -0.72
C LEU A 33 15.67 -11.30 -1.54
N VAL A 34 15.19 -12.23 -2.35
CA VAL A 34 13.95 -12.06 -3.11
C VAL A 34 12.75 -11.98 -2.17
N ALA A 35 12.71 -12.84 -1.15
CA ALA A 35 11.64 -12.83 -0.16
C ALA A 35 11.61 -11.52 0.64
N SER A 36 12.77 -11.03 1.10
CA SER A 36 12.85 -9.78 1.86
C SER A 36 12.41 -8.56 1.03
N ARG A 37 12.80 -8.51 -0.25
CA ARG A 37 12.33 -7.46 -1.18
C ARG A 37 10.82 -7.47 -1.35
N LYS A 38 10.21 -8.66 -1.56
CA LYS A 38 8.76 -8.78 -1.67
C LYS A 38 8.04 -8.29 -0.42
N HIS A 39 8.56 -8.58 0.78
CA HIS A 39 7.99 -8.08 2.02
C HIS A 39 8.12 -6.56 2.15
N ALA A 40 9.27 -6.00 1.81
CA ALA A 40 9.48 -4.55 1.83
C ALA A 40 8.53 -3.84 0.86
N ASP A 41 8.36 -4.37 -0.36
CA ASP A 41 7.45 -3.83 -1.37
C ASP A 41 5.99 -3.89 -0.90
N ALA A 42 5.57 -5.02 -0.33
CA ALA A 42 4.22 -5.17 0.20
C ALA A 42 3.94 -4.18 1.34
N HIS A 43 4.92 -3.98 2.23
CA HIS A 43 4.80 -3.01 3.33
C HIS A 43 4.74 -1.57 2.80
N ARG A 44 5.64 -1.22 1.86
CA ARG A 44 5.62 0.09 1.19
C ARG A 44 4.27 0.35 0.52
N ASN A 45 3.74 -0.62 -0.21
CA ASN A 45 2.47 -0.46 -0.91
C ASN A 45 1.33 -0.20 0.06
N ARG A 46 1.26 -0.94 1.18
CA ARG A 46 0.26 -0.69 2.24
C ARG A 46 0.33 0.73 2.79
N LEU A 47 1.53 1.19 3.17
CA LEU A 47 1.72 2.54 3.69
C LEU A 47 1.33 3.62 2.67
N GLN A 48 1.67 3.42 1.40
CA GLN A 48 1.29 4.35 0.32
C GLN A 48 -0.22 4.39 0.11
N THR A 49 -0.90 3.24 0.13
CA THR A 49 -2.36 3.18 0.02
C THR A 49 -3.06 3.83 1.22
N GLU A 50 -2.56 3.60 2.45
CA GLU A 50 -3.09 4.23 3.66
C GLU A 50 -2.90 5.75 3.64
N TRP A 51 -1.72 6.21 3.23
CA TRP A 51 -1.43 7.62 3.06
C TRP A 51 -2.37 8.26 2.02
N LEU A 52 -2.59 7.60 0.88
CA LEU A 52 -3.53 8.06 -0.15
C LEU A 52 -4.97 8.13 0.35
N ALA A 53 -5.42 7.15 1.14
CA ALA A 53 -6.77 7.17 1.72
C ALA A 53 -6.94 8.37 2.68
N ARG A 54 -5.91 8.67 3.47
CA ARG A 54 -5.90 9.83 4.35
C ARG A 54 -5.89 11.15 3.57
N ALA A 55 -5.02 11.27 2.56
CA ALA A 55 -4.96 12.45 1.70
C ALA A 55 -6.29 12.70 0.98
N GLY A 56 -6.95 11.65 0.49
CA GLY A 56 -8.28 11.76 -0.12
C GLY A 56 -9.35 12.23 0.86
N TYR A 57 -9.26 11.83 2.13
CA TYR A 57 -10.17 12.32 3.18
C TYR A 57 -9.91 13.80 3.50
N GLU A 58 -8.65 14.20 3.62
CA GLU A 58 -8.28 15.60 3.86
C GLU A 58 -8.74 16.49 2.70
N LEU A 59 -8.59 16.03 1.45
CA LEU A 59 -9.15 16.67 0.26
C LEU A 59 -10.68 16.79 0.34
N ALA A 60 -11.38 15.72 0.72
CA ALA A 60 -12.84 15.74 0.84
C ALA A 60 -13.33 16.77 1.88
N VAL A 61 -12.60 16.89 3.00
CA VAL A 61 -12.89 17.89 4.04
C VAL A 61 -12.68 19.31 3.52
N ASP A 62 -11.60 19.56 2.81
CA ASP A 62 -11.34 20.86 2.17
C ASP A 62 -12.42 21.24 1.14
N ARG A 63 -12.85 20.27 0.32
CA ARG A 63 -13.96 20.46 -0.62
C ARG A 63 -15.28 20.76 0.09
N LEU A 64 -15.56 20.13 1.22
CA LEU A 64 -16.77 20.41 2.02
C LEU A 64 -16.72 21.79 2.69
N LEU A 65 -15.54 22.32 2.99
CA LEU A 65 -15.38 23.69 3.49
C LEU A 65 -15.71 24.71 2.40
N THR A 66 -15.28 24.45 1.17
CA THR A 66 -15.32 25.42 0.06
C THR A 66 -16.57 25.33 -0.82
N ALA A 67 -17.15 24.14 -0.97
CA ALA A 67 -18.26 23.89 -1.88
C ALA A 67 -19.44 23.20 -1.17
N GLU A 68 -20.59 23.85 -1.15
CA GLU A 68 -21.84 23.23 -0.74
C GLU A 68 -22.31 22.24 -1.81
N GLY A 69 -22.71 21.04 -1.40
CA GLY A 69 -23.16 19.98 -2.32
C GLY A 69 -22.06 19.14 -2.97
N TYR A 70 -20.82 19.20 -2.46
CA TYR A 70 -19.77 18.29 -2.91
C TYR A 70 -20.13 16.81 -2.66
N THR A 71 -20.07 15.99 -3.73
CA THR A 71 -20.45 14.57 -3.70
C THR A 71 -19.27 13.60 -3.86
N GLY A 72 -18.06 14.12 -4.05
CA GLY A 72 -16.86 13.31 -4.27
C GLY A 72 -16.15 13.60 -5.58
N GLU A 73 -14.95 13.04 -5.74
CA GLU A 73 -14.14 13.14 -6.95
C GLU A 73 -13.19 11.94 -7.08
N LYS A 74 -12.69 11.69 -8.30
CA LYS A 74 -11.60 10.76 -8.54
C LYS A 74 -10.33 11.55 -8.81
N ALA A 75 -9.25 11.20 -8.12
CA ALA A 75 -7.97 11.88 -8.25
C ALA A 75 -6.83 10.86 -8.45
N THR A 76 -5.75 11.34 -9.04
CA THR A 76 -4.50 10.59 -9.22
C THR A 76 -3.36 11.43 -8.64
N PRO A 77 -3.20 11.48 -7.30
CA PRO A 77 -2.28 12.42 -6.65
C PRO A 77 -0.81 12.10 -6.94
N LEU A 78 -0.50 10.85 -7.31
CA LEU A 78 0.84 10.38 -7.63
C LEU A 78 0.78 9.30 -8.72
N PRO A 79 1.89 9.05 -9.44
CA PRO A 79 1.97 7.99 -10.44
C PRO A 79 1.56 6.64 -9.85
N TRP A 80 0.66 5.93 -10.53
CA TRP A 80 0.10 4.64 -10.08
C TRP A 80 -0.69 4.71 -8.76
N GLY A 81 -1.10 5.89 -8.30
CA GLY A 81 -1.99 6.04 -7.16
C GLY A 81 -3.36 6.51 -7.60
N GLU A 82 -4.41 5.73 -7.30
CA GLU A 82 -5.79 6.13 -7.55
C GLU A 82 -6.51 6.39 -6.23
N VAL A 83 -7.28 7.47 -6.16
CA VAL A 83 -8.13 7.79 -5.03
C VAL A 83 -9.53 8.10 -5.55
N THR A 84 -10.53 7.40 -5.01
CA THR A 84 -11.95 7.69 -5.24
C THR A 84 -12.55 8.18 -3.94
N VAL A 85 -13.01 9.42 -3.94
CA VAL A 85 -13.75 10.03 -2.84
C VAL A 85 -15.23 10.02 -3.20
N ALA A 86 -16.07 9.58 -2.27
CA ALA A 86 -17.51 9.70 -2.34
C ALA A 86 -18.02 10.36 -1.06
N VAL A 87 -18.90 11.34 -1.20
CA VAL A 87 -19.50 12.08 -0.09
C VAL A 87 -21.01 12.01 -0.21
N GLN A 88 -21.66 11.54 0.84
CA GLN A 88 -23.10 11.37 0.88
C GLN A 88 -23.67 12.08 2.11
N PRO A 89 -24.75 12.88 1.98
CA PRO A 89 -25.44 13.43 3.14
C PRO A 89 -26.05 12.30 3.98
N ASP A 90 -25.98 12.43 5.29
CA ASP A 90 -26.63 11.50 6.21
C ASP A 90 -28.13 11.81 6.29
N ALA A 91 -28.97 10.82 5.99
CA ALA A 91 -30.42 10.97 6.05
C ALA A 91 -30.92 11.25 7.49
N GLY A 92 -30.16 10.85 8.52
CA GLY A 92 -30.53 11.01 9.92
C GLY A 92 -30.16 12.36 10.54
N ALA A 93 -29.28 13.16 9.91
CA ALA A 93 -28.77 14.39 10.51
C ALA A 93 -28.42 15.47 9.47
N LYS A 94 -29.04 16.65 9.59
CA LYS A 94 -28.71 17.81 8.75
C LYS A 94 -27.26 18.26 8.96
N GLY A 95 -26.59 18.56 7.86
CA GLY A 95 -25.19 19.01 7.86
C GLY A 95 -24.18 17.92 8.20
N VAL A 96 -24.61 16.66 8.35
CA VAL A 96 -23.70 15.51 8.51
C VAL A 96 -23.52 14.83 7.16
N TYR A 97 -22.27 14.51 6.83
CA TYR A 97 -21.87 13.88 5.59
C TYR A 97 -21.02 12.66 5.91
N ARG A 98 -21.32 11.54 5.26
CA ARG A 98 -20.48 10.34 5.23
C ARG A 98 -19.49 10.48 4.09
N VAL A 99 -18.21 10.51 4.44
CA VAL A 99 -17.09 10.54 3.51
C VAL A 99 -16.52 9.13 3.41
N VAL A 100 -16.56 8.55 2.21
CA VAL A 100 -15.94 7.27 1.87
C VAL A 100 -14.79 7.54 0.91
N VAL A 101 -13.59 7.10 1.28
CA VAL A 101 -12.41 7.21 0.45
C VAL A 101 -11.88 5.82 0.19
N GLU A 102 -11.73 5.48 -1.08
CA GLU A 102 -11.04 4.28 -1.52
C GLU A 102 -9.74 4.68 -2.23
N ALA A 103 -8.62 4.24 -1.69
CA ALA A 103 -7.31 4.41 -2.29
C ALA A 103 -6.79 3.08 -2.83
N ARG A 104 -6.09 3.13 -3.96
CA ARG A 104 -5.46 1.98 -4.62
C ARG A 104 -4.02 2.31 -4.97
N TYR A 105 -3.10 1.46 -4.51
CA TYR A 105 -1.69 1.58 -4.87
C TYR A 105 -0.95 0.23 -4.82
N PRO A 106 -0.09 -0.08 -5.79
CA PRO A 106 -0.04 0.55 -7.12
C PRO A 106 -1.34 0.26 -7.89
N ALA A 107 -1.80 1.17 -8.73
CA ALA A 107 -2.96 0.99 -9.58
C ALA A 107 -2.72 -0.16 -10.58
N GLY A 108 -3.69 -1.06 -10.72
CA GLY A 108 -3.62 -2.26 -11.58
C GLY A 108 -4.03 -3.55 -10.87
N GLU A 109 -3.69 -4.70 -11.46
CA GLU A 109 -4.17 -6.02 -11.03
C GLU A 109 -3.73 -6.44 -9.61
N ARG A 110 -2.62 -5.89 -9.10
CA ARG A 110 -2.09 -6.20 -7.75
C ARG A 110 -2.21 -5.01 -6.79
N ALA A 111 -3.22 -4.18 -6.99
CA ALA A 111 -3.45 -3.03 -6.14
C ALA A 111 -3.72 -3.44 -4.69
N VAL A 112 -3.01 -2.81 -3.77
CA VAL A 112 -3.42 -2.78 -2.36
C VAL A 112 -4.50 -1.72 -2.26
N VAL A 113 -5.67 -2.11 -1.73
CA VAL A 113 -6.81 -1.22 -1.54
C VAL A 113 -6.94 -0.88 -0.06
N SER A 114 -7.11 0.41 0.25
CA SER A 114 -7.43 0.89 1.58
C SER A 114 -8.69 1.72 1.50
N ARG A 115 -9.64 1.43 2.39
CA ARG A 115 -10.90 2.14 2.47
C ARG A 115 -10.99 2.84 3.82
N LEU A 116 -11.23 4.14 3.78
CA LEU A 116 -11.47 4.98 4.94
C LEU A 116 -12.88 5.53 4.87
N GLU A 117 -13.66 5.32 5.94
CA GLU A 117 -15.03 5.82 6.03
C GLU A 117 -15.19 6.59 7.34
N ARG A 118 -15.62 7.85 7.25
CA ARG A 118 -15.83 8.74 8.40
C ARG A 118 -16.99 9.69 8.16
N SER A 119 -17.70 10.00 9.23
CA SER A 119 -18.73 11.04 9.22
C SER A 119 -18.16 12.37 9.68
N VAL A 120 -18.50 13.44 8.97
CA VAL A 120 -18.13 14.82 9.30
C VAL A 120 -19.38 15.69 9.34
N ARG A 121 -19.39 16.69 10.22
CA ARG A 121 -20.43 17.69 10.31
C ARG A 121 -19.91 19.02 9.78
N ARG A 122 -20.62 19.58 8.82
CA ARG A 122 -20.44 20.94 8.32
C ARG A 122 -21.38 21.88 9.08
N THR A 123 -20.83 22.88 9.74
CA THR A 123 -21.59 23.93 10.43
C THR A 123 -21.31 25.29 9.80
N HIS A 124 -22.34 26.12 9.71
CA HIS A 124 -22.23 27.52 9.33
C HIS A 124 -22.28 28.37 10.59
N ASP A 125 -21.16 28.99 10.93
CA ASP A 125 -21.03 29.94 12.03
C ASP A 125 -20.86 31.37 11.49
N PRO A 126 -21.07 32.41 12.32
CA PRO A 126 -20.82 33.80 11.91
C PRO A 126 -19.38 34.05 11.41
N ASP A 127 -18.42 33.26 11.90
CA ASP A 127 -17.00 33.33 11.54
C ASP A 127 -16.63 32.51 10.28
N GLY A 128 -17.60 31.81 9.68
CA GLY A 128 -17.41 31.01 8.47
C GLY A 128 -17.90 29.56 8.56
N VAL A 129 -17.50 28.75 7.57
CA VAL A 129 -17.85 27.32 7.49
C VAL A 129 -16.83 26.50 8.27
N ARG A 130 -17.29 25.58 9.12
CA ARG A 130 -16.44 24.63 9.84
C ARG A 130 -16.84 23.20 9.49
N VAL A 131 -15.86 22.30 9.41
CA VAL A 131 -16.08 20.87 9.22
C VAL A 131 -15.37 20.13 10.35
N ALA A 132 -16.12 19.37 11.15
CA ALA A 132 -15.61 18.64 12.30
C ALA A 132 -16.03 17.15 12.24
N PRO A 133 -15.19 16.22 12.72
CA PRO A 133 -15.56 14.81 12.78
C PRO A 133 -16.75 14.59 13.74
N VAL A 134 -17.68 13.74 13.34
CA VAL A 134 -18.77 13.27 14.21
C VAL A 134 -18.21 12.07 14.99
N ARG A 135 -18.13 12.20 16.32
CA ARG A 135 -17.76 11.09 17.22
C ARG A 135 -18.89 10.09 17.35
#